data_AF-B0DW34-F1
#
_entry.id   AF-B0DW34-F1
#
_cell.length_a   1.000
_cell.length_b   1.000
_cell.length_c   1.000
_cell.angle_alpha   90.00
_cell.angle_beta   90.00
_cell.angle_gamma   90.00
#
_symmetry.space_group_name_H-M   'P 1'
#
loop_
_entity.id
_entity.type
_entity.pdbx_description
1 polymer ?
#
loop_
_entity_poly.entity_id
_entity_poly.type
_entity_poly.pdbx_seq_one_letter_code
_entity_poly.pdbx_strand_id
1 'polypeptide(L)'
;MRLKVQCHAFLVGKGLIEASDPFFSAMPHENAPLYITTWIMHQCDSVNLDGSEKDVNQERSTYAHAQKMWAAMTYVFGRIHGLGTLPWHKDSTGKMVGNPSVSVAISSYMVQAGETATSAQAIASKNCSEWRQGNYFIQCLAELIIESSYTDIKPFFWHQLSEAEWHLCPVTALAEWLAYSKIKRGPLFPKMNKHEQILQNQCISMLHKHREIPGMLQE
;
A
#
# COMPACT_ATOMS: atom_id res chain seq x y z
N MET A 1 -11.11 25.13 1.44
CA MET A 1 -10.79 23.75 1.00
C MET A 1 -11.36 22.76 2.03
N ARG A 2 -12.23 21.82 1.63
CA ARG A 2 -13.00 20.94 2.55
C ARG A 2 -12.13 20.06 3.45
N LEU A 3 -11.10 19.41 2.91
CA LEU A 3 -10.20 18.51 3.67
C LEU A 3 -9.39 19.26 4.75
N LYS A 4 -9.04 20.54 4.53
CA LYS A 4 -8.42 21.39 5.56
C LYS A 4 -9.33 21.60 6.77
N VAL A 5 -10.61 21.86 6.53
CA VAL A 5 -11.60 22.07 7.59
C VAL A 5 -11.81 20.78 8.38
N GLN A 6 -11.88 19.64 7.69
CA GLN A 6 -12.02 18.32 8.33
C GLN A 6 -10.80 17.97 9.19
N CYS A 7 -9.58 18.22 8.70
CA CYS A 7 -8.35 18.03 9.45
C CYS A 7 -8.34 18.91 10.71
N HIS A 8 -8.62 20.21 10.58
CA HIS A 8 -8.67 21.12 11.73
C HIS A 8 -9.70 20.67 12.77
N ALA A 9 -10.92 20.37 12.34
CA ALA A 9 -11.99 19.89 13.23
C ALA A 9 -11.62 18.58 13.95
N PHE A 10 -10.93 17.66 13.26
CA PHE A 10 -10.41 16.45 13.87
C PHE A 10 -9.37 16.74 14.96
N LEU A 11 -8.38 17.60 14.66
CA LEU A 11 -7.31 17.93 15.60
C LEU A 11 -7.86 18.61 16.86
N VAL A 12 -8.81 19.54 16.70
CA VAL A 12 -9.52 20.18 17.82
C VAL A 12 -10.34 19.13 18.59
N GLY A 13 -11.10 18.29 17.90
CA GLY A 13 -11.93 17.26 18.53
C GLY A 13 -11.14 16.19 19.30
N LYS A 14 -9.85 16.00 18.98
CA LYS A 14 -8.93 15.13 19.71
C LYS A 14 -8.09 15.87 20.76
N GLY A 15 -8.27 17.18 20.92
CA GLY A 15 -7.48 17.98 21.86
C GLY A 15 -5.98 18.05 21.50
N LEU A 16 -5.64 17.86 20.22
CA LEU A 16 -4.25 17.95 19.75
C LEU A 16 -3.83 19.40 19.48
N ILE A 17 -4.80 20.26 19.20
CA ILE A 17 -4.65 21.71 19.04
C ILE A 17 -5.85 22.41 19.66
N GLU A 18 -5.66 23.68 20.04
CA GLU A 18 -6.76 24.55 20.47
C GLU A 18 -7.61 24.99 19.27
N ALA A 19 -8.89 25.30 19.51
CA ALA A 19 -9.80 25.75 18.44
C ALA A 19 -9.32 27.04 17.75
N SER A 20 -8.64 27.91 18.50
CA SER A 20 -8.05 29.15 17.99
C SER A 20 -6.66 28.97 17.39
N ASP A 21 -6.06 27.78 17.46
CA ASP A 21 -4.70 27.54 16.97
C ASP A 21 -4.67 27.63 15.43
N PRO A 22 -3.83 28.54 14.86
CA PRO A 22 -3.62 28.62 13.42
C PRO A 22 -2.69 27.50 12.94
N PHE A 23 -3.07 26.24 13.16
CA PHE A 23 -2.31 25.06 12.74
C PHE A 23 -1.87 25.13 11.27
N PHE A 24 -2.77 25.58 10.41
CA PHE A 24 -2.48 25.92 9.03
C PHE A 24 -1.98 27.36 8.92
N SER A 25 -0.66 27.53 9.03
CA SER A 25 0.02 28.81 8.94
C SER A 25 1.36 28.71 8.22
N ALA A 26 2.02 29.85 8.01
CA ALA A 26 3.39 29.93 7.51
C ALA A 26 4.44 29.51 8.55
N MET A 27 4.04 29.30 9.80
CA MET A 27 4.90 28.79 10.87
C MET A 27 4.17 27.66 11.61
N PRO A 28 3.99 26.50 10.95
CA PRO A 28 3.23 25.41 11.54
C PRO A 28 3.96 24.79 12.73
N HIS A 29 3.19 24.11 13.58
CA HIS A 29 3.69 23.39 14.75
C HIS A 29 4.75 22.35 14.35
N GLU A 30 5.77 22.13 15.19
CA GLU A 30 6.85 21.15 14.91
C GLU A 30 6.29 19.75 14.63
N ASN A 31 5.28 19.34 15.41
CA ASN A 31 4.56 18.07 15.27
C ASN A 31 3.51 18.04 14.15
N ALA A 32 3.40 19.07 13.31
CA ALA A 32 2.43 19.10 12.22
C ALA A 32 2.45 17.86 11.31
N PRO A 33 3.61 17.25 10.98
CA PRO A 33 3.64 15.99 10.25
C PRO A 33 2.89 14.87 10.96
N LEU A 34 3.09 14.72 12.27
CA LEU A 34 2.48 13.67 13.07
C LEU A 34 0.98 13.88 13.16
N TYR A 35 0.51 15.11 13.35
CA TYR A 35 -0.91 15.43 13.38
C TYR A 35 -1.62 15.08 12.07
N ILE A 36 -0.98 15.35 10.93
CA ILE A 36 -1.50 14.96 9.62
C ILE A 36 -1.53 13.42 9.49
N THR A 37 -0.45 12.73 9.86
CA THR A 37 -0.40 11.26 9.84
C THR A 37 -1.51 10.66 10.72
N THR A 38 -1.64 11.13 11.95
CA THR A 38 -2.67 10.69 12.91
C THR A 38 -4.08 10.89 12.35
N TRP A 39 -4.33 12.00 11.66
CA TRP A 39 -5.61 12.24 11.00
C TRP A 39 -5.88 11.23 9.88
N ILE A 40 -4.89 10.95 9.03
CA ILE A 40 -5.03 9.97 7.93
C ILE A 40 -5.25 8.56 8.51
N MET A 41 -4.44 8.16 9.50
CA MET A 41 -4.58 6.88 10.21
C MET A 41 -5.98 6.73 10.81
N HIS A 42 -6.47 7.77 11.49
CA HIS A 42 -7.78 7.72 12.12
C HIS A 42 -8.92 7.53 11.10
N GLN A 43 -8.80 8.06 9.89
CA GLN A 43 -9.83 7.92 8.85
C GLN A 43 -9.71 6.62 8.03
N CYS A 44 -8.49 6.13 7.82
CA CYS A 44 -8.22 5.10 6.81
C CYS A 44 -7.78 3.75 7.38
N ASP A 45 -7.12 3.71 8.55
CA ASP A 45 -6.58 2.46 9.07
C ASP A 45 -7.66 1.58 9.71
N SER A 46 -7.37 0.28 9.83
CA SER A 46 -8.18 -0.69 10.58
C SER A 46 -8.02 -0.57 12.10
N VAL A 47 -7.05 0.22 12.56
CA VAL A 47 -6.76 0.42 13.98
C VAL A 47 -7.09 1.85 14.39
N ASN A 48 -7.57 1.99 15.62
CA ASN A 48 -7.72 3.25 16.32
C ASN A 48 -6.36 3.75 16.82
N LEU A 49 -6.34 5.02 17.24
CA LEU A 49 -5.10 5.67 17.71
C LEU A 49 -4.61 5.14 19.06
N ASP A 50 -5.48 4.50 19.82
CA ASP A 50 -5.15 3.77 21.06
C ASP A 50 -4.63 2.34 20.79
N GLY A 51 -4.57 1.93 19.52
CA GLY A 51 -4.16 0.59 19.11
C GLY A 51 -5.28 -0.45 19.11
N SER A 52 -6.52 -0.09 19.47
CA SER A 52 -7.66 -1.00 19.36
C SER A 52 -8.00 -1.24 17.88
N GLU A 53 -8.57 -2.39 17.56
CA GLU A 53 -9.18 -2.59 16.24
C GLU A 53 -10.46 -1.76 16.11
N LYS A 54 -10.74 -1.25 14.90
CA LYS A 54 -12.02 -0.65 14.57
C LYS A 54 -13.05 -1.73 14.28
N ASP A 55 -14.31 -1.42 14.56
CA ASP A 55 -15.43 -2.31 14.24
C ASP A 55 -15.44 -2.60 12.73
N VAL A 56 -15.74 -3.86 12.38
CA VAL A 56 -15.79 -4.31 10.98
C VAL A 56 -16.84 -3.53 10.17
N ASN A 57 -17.93 -3.11 10.82
CA ASN A 57 -19.02 -2.34 10.23
C ASN A 57 -18.74 -0.84 10.18
N GLN A 58 -17.66 -0.36 10.79
CA GLN A 58 -17.27 1.03 10.67
C GLN A 58 -16.72 1.27 9.27
N GLU A 59 -17.37 2.15 8.51
CA GLU A 59 -16.93 2.54 7.17
C GLU A 59 -15.54 3.18 7.26
N ARG A 60 -14.58 2.56 6.55
CA ARG A 60 -13.18 3.00 6.48
C ARG A 60 -12.93 3.67 5.14
N SER A 61 -12.21 4.77 5.17
CA SER A 61 -11.78 5.43 3.94
C SER A 61 -10.67 4.63 3.25
N THR A 62 -10.68 4.57 1.93
CA THR A 62 -9.71 3.80 1.15
C THR A 62 -8.33 4.47 1.12
N TYR A 63 -7.29 3.72 0.73
CA TYR A 63 -5.96 4.30 0.49
C TYR A 63 -5.99 5.44 -0.55
N ALA A 64 -6.86 5.35 -1.56
CA ALA A 64 -7.07 6.44 -2.52
C ALA A 64 -7.61 7.71 -1.84
N HIS A 65 -8.45 7.57 -0.81
CA HIS A 65 -8.89 8.70 0.01
C HIS A 65 -7.73 9.27 0.86
N ALA A 66 -6.92 8.40 1.48
CA ALA A 66 -5.71 8.81 2.19
C ALA A 66 -4.76 9.64 1.30
N GLN A 67 -4.54 9.22 0.04
CA GLN A 67 -3.75 9.98 -0.93
C GLN A 67 -4.33 11.37 -1.20
N LYS A 68 -5.67 11.49 -1.31
CA LYS A 68 -6.35 12.78 -1.47
C LYS A 68 -6.18 13.67 -0.24
N MET A 69 -6.31 13.10 0.97
CA MET A 69 -6.06 13.82 2.23
C MET A 69 -4.63 14.35 2.27
N TRP A 70 -3.64 13.50 1.98
CA TRP A 70 -2.23 13.88 1.95
C TRP A 70 -1.93 14.96 0.91
N ALA A 71 -2.35 14.77 -0.34
CA ALA A 71 -2.15 15.74 -1.42
C ALA A 71 -2.78 17.11 -1.10
N ALA A 72 -3.94 17.11 -0.43
CA ALA A 72 -4.60 18.34 0.00
C ALA A 72 -3.76 19.08 1.06
N MET A 73 -3.15 18.39 2.03
CA MET A 73 -2.28 19.02 3.02
C MET A 73 -1.00 19.55 2.38
N THR A 74 -0.39 18.78 1.47
CA THR A 74 0.77 19.21 0.67
C THR A 74 0.47 20.51 -0.08
N TYR A 75 -0.70 20.61 -0.73
CA TYR A 75 -1.12 21.82 -1.42
C TYR A 75 -1.33 23.00 -0.47
N VAL A 76 -2.00 22.79 0.67
CA VAL A 76 -2.26 23.85 1.65
C VAL A 76 -0.96 24.44 2.18
N PHE A 77 -0.07 23.61 2.69
CA PHE A 77 1.20 24.09 3.24
C PHE A 77 2.10 24.65 2.14
N GLY A 78 2.19 23.97 1.00
CA GLY A 78 3.09 24.35 -0.07
C GLY A 78 2.68 25.63 -0.79
N ARG A 79 1.41 25.71 -1.22
CA ARG A 79 0.92 26.78 -2.09
C ARG A 79 0.13 27.86 -1.37
N ILE A 80 -0.72 27.50 -0.41
CA ILE A 80 -1.53 28.50 0.32
C ILE A 80 -0.67 29.21 1.35
N HIS A 81 0.17 28.48 2.09
CA HIS A 81 1.04 29.05 3.12
C HIS A 81 2.48 29.29 2.65
N GLY A 82 2.78 29.02 1.39
CA GLY A 82 4.06 29.40 0.77
C GLY A 82 5.28 28.60 1.24
N LEU A 83 5.09 27.45 1.90
CA LEU A 83 6.20 26.62 2.38
C LEU A 83 6.89 25.79 1.29
N GLY A 84 6.32 25.80 0.08
CA GLY A 84 6.88 25.11 -1.09
C GLY A 84 6.87 23.59 -0.95
N THR A 85 7.89 22.96 -1.55
CA THR A 85 8.06 21.50 -1.65
C THR A 85 9.29 20.99 -0.89
N LEU A 86 9.97 21.87 -0.14
CA LEU A 86 11.13 21.47 0.65
C LEU A 86 10.69 20.47 1.74
N PRO A 87 11.42 19.35 1.93
CA PRO A 87 11.14 18.43 3.01
C PRO A 87 11.15 19.12 4.37
N TRP A 88 10.28 18.68 5.28
CA TRP A 88 10.24 19.19 6.65
C TRP A 88 11.51 18.82 7.42
N HIS A 89 12.29 19.80 7.86
CA HIS A 89 13.55 19.58 8.58
C HIS A 89 13.88 20.74 9.53
N LYS A 90 14.86 20.54 10.42
CA LYS A 90 15.45 21.60 11.24
C LYS A 90 16.53 22.31 10.44
N ASP A 91 16.49 23.64 10.40
CA ASP A 91 17.56 24.44 9.85
C ASP A 91 18.76 24.53 10.82
N SER A 92 19.82 25.24 10.42
CA SER A 92 21.01 25.47 11.25
C SER A 92 20.74 26.26 12.53
N THR A 93 19.58 26.93 12.63
CA THR A 93 19.14 27.65 13.84
C THR A 93 18.30 26.77 14.77
N GLY A 94 18.01 25.54 14.36
CA GLY A 94 17.14 24.61 15.09
C GLY A 94 15.64 24.83 14.86
N LYS A 95 15.27 25.76 13.97
CA LYS A 95 13.88 26.05 13.63
C LYS A 95 13.38 25.08 12.57
N MET A 96 12.13 24.64 12.70
CA MET A 96 11.49 23.81 11.68
C MET A 96 11.15 24.63 10.43
N VAL A 97 11.58 24.12 9.27
CA VAL A 97 11.37 24.72 7.96
C VAL A 97 10.94 23.68 6.92
N GLY A 98 10.36 24.15 5.81
CA GLY A 98 9.84 23.32 4.73
C GLY A 98 8.35 23.03 4.87
N ASN A 99 7.85 22.04 4.12
CA ASN A 99 6.45 21.65 4.11
C ASN A 99 6.23 20.43 5.03
N PRO A 100 5.44 20.53 6.11
CA PRO A 100 5.16 19.41 7.02
C PRO A 100 4.63 18.16 6.31
N SER A 101 3.88 18.34 5.23
CA SER A 101 3.28 17.25 4.45
C SER A 101 4.30 16.50 3.60
N VAL A 102 5.48 17.06 3.35
CA VAL A 102 6.60 16.44 2.60
C VAL A 102 7.65 15.88 3.56
N SER A 103 7.23 15.56 4.78
CA SER A 103 8.11 14.93 5.78
C SER A 103 8.36 13.46 5.48
N VAL A 104 9.46 12.94 6.01
CA VAL A 104 9.75 11.50 6.02
C VAL A 104 8.66 10.74 6.77
N ALA A 105 8.16 11.28 7.88
CA ALA A 105 7.13 10.62 8.70
C ALA A 105 5.84 10.29 7.92
N ILE A 106 5.29 11.26 7.17
CA ILE A 106 4.09 11.01 6.36
C ILE A 106 4.41 10.13 5.16
N SER A 107 5.54 10.37 4.49
CA SER A 107 5.92 9.58 3.31
C SER A 107 6.11 8.11 3.65
N SER A 108 6.81 7.80 4.75
CA SER A 108 7.00 6.43 5.24
C SER A 108 5.68 5.76 5.60
N TYR A 109 4.78 6.48 6.28
CA TYR A 109 3.44 5.97 6.57
C TYR A 109 2.65 5.66 5.30
N MET A 110 2.61 6.59 4.33
CA MET A 110 1.88 6.41 3.08
C MET A 110 2.39 5.22 2.27
N VAL A 111 3.72 5.01 2.23
CA VAL A 111 4.30 3.82 1.59
C VAL A 111 3.84 2.54 2.28
N GLN A 112 3.90 2.47 3.61
CA GLN A 112 3.48 1.29 4.36
C GLN A 112 1.97 0.99 4.21
N ALA A 113 1.13 2.03 4.28
CA ALA A 113 -0.31 1.90 4.07
C ALA A 113 -0.62 1.44 2.63
N GLY A 114 0.09 1.97 1.65
CA GLY A 114 -0.03 1.60 0.24
C GLY A 114 0.44 0.18 -0.06
N GLU A 115 1.54 -0.28 0.55
CA GLU A 115 2.01 -1.67 0.43
C GLU A 115 0.91 -2.67 0.86
N THR A 116 0.13 -2.33 1.90
CA THR A 116 -0.99 -3.18 2.36
C THR A 116 -2.13 -3.20 1.35
N ALA A 117 -2.52 -2.05 0.82
CA ALA A 117 -3.62 -1.91 -0.15
C ALA A 117 -3.30 -2.46 -1.55
N THR A 118 -2.04 -2.44 -1.96
CA THR A 118 -1.58 -2.92 -3.29
C THR A 118 -0.96 -4.32 -3.22
N SER A 119 -0.87 -4.93 -2.04
CA SER A 119 -0.46 -6.33 -1.95
C SER A 119 -1.50 -7.21 -2.64
N ALA A 120 -1.12 -7.82 -3.76
CA ALA A 120 -1.83 -8.96 -4.32
C ALA A 120 -1.71 -10.11 -3.31
N GLN A 121 -2.58 -10.11 -2.30
CA GLN A 121 -2.69 -11.22 -1.38
C GLN A 121 -3.20 -12.40 -2.20
N ALA A 122 -2.50 -13.53 -2.11
CA ALA A 122 -2.94 -14.75 -2.75
C ALA A 122 -4.31 -15.12 -2.14
N ILE A 123 -5.40 -14.80 -2.82
CA ILE A 123 -6.68 -15.44 -2.57
C ILE A 123 -6.41 -16.90 -2.90
N ALA A 124 -6.27 -17.73 -1.86
CA ALA A 124 -6.28 -19.17 -2.01
C ALA A 124 -7.70 -19.58 -2.45
N SER A 125 -8.02 -19.33 -3.72
CA SER A 125 -9.17 -19.96 -4.35
C SER A 125 -8.87 -21.45 -4.37
N LYS A 126 -9.77 -22.23 -3.76
CA LYS A 126 -9.54 -23.61 -3.38
C LYS A 126 -9.31 -24.58 -4.55
N ASN A 127 -9.34 -24.14 -5.81
CA ASN A 127 -9.28 -25.03 -6.97
C ASN A 127 -8.28 -24.51 -8.03
N CYS A 128 -6.98 -24.60 -7.74
CA CYS A 128 -5.91 -24.24 -8.70
C CYS A 128 -5.78 -25.21 -9.89
N SER A 129 -6.48 -26.36 -9.86
CA SER A 129 -6.46 -27.38 -10.91
C SER A 129 -7.43 -27.13 -12.07
N GLU A 130 -8.38 -26.19 -11.95
CA GLU A 130 -9.43 -25.93 -12.97
C GLU A 130 -9.07 -24.82 -13.97
N TRP A 131 -7.91 -24.17 -13.81
CA TRP A 131 -7.49 -23.01 -14.61
C TRP A 131 -7.11 -23.34 -16.07
N ARG A 132 -7.13 -24.63 -16.44
CA ARG A 132 -6.73 -25.13 -17.78
C ARG A 132 -7.89 -25.36 -18.75
N GLN A 133 -9.15 -25.26 -18.32
CA GLN A 133 -10.31 -25.53 -19.19
C GLN A 133 -11.14 -24.27 -19.42
N GLY A 134 -11.56 -24.10 -20.67
CA GLY A 134 -11.96 -22.82 -21.28
C GLY A 134 -13.04 -22.01 -20.56
N ASN A 135 -13.04 -20.72 -20.88
CA ASN A 135 -13.99 -19.67 -20.48
C ASN A 135 -14.08 -19.26 -18.99
N TYR A 136 -13.51 -20.00 -18.03
CA TYR A 136 -13.49 -19.55 -16.61
C TYR A 136 -12.30 -18.64 -16.25
N PHE A 137 -11.28 -18.61 -17.11
CA PHE A 137 -10.02 -17.88 -16.90
C PHE A 137 -10.18 -16.34 -16.92
N ILE A 138 -11.12 -15.84 -17.73
CA ILE A 138 -11.42 -14.40 -17.84
C ILE A 138 -12.17 -13.90 -16.60
N GLN A 139 -12.94 -14.76 -15.93
CA GLN A 139 -13.76 -14.38 -14.79
C GLN A 139 -12.95 -14.27 -13.49
N CYS A 140 -11.98 -15.17 -13.26
CA CYS A 140 -11.10 -15.09 -12.08
C CYS A 140 -10.12 -13.92 -12.11
N LEU A 141 -9.62 -13.52 -13.29
CA LEU A 141 -8.77 -12.34 -13.44
C LEU A 141 -9.55 -11.03 -13.31
N ALA A 142 -10.80 -11.01 -13.76
CA ALA A 142 -11.70 -9.91 -13.47
C ALA A 142 -11.91 -9.77 -11.96
N GLU A 143 -12.18 -10.85 -11.23
CA GLU A 143 -12.35 -10.80 -9.76
C GLU A 143 -11.07 -10.34 -9.01
N LEU A 144 -9.87 -10.72 -9.48
CA LEU A 144 -8.61 -10.27 -8.87
C LEU A 144 -8.30 -8.77 -9.14
N ILE A 145 -8.84 -8.21 -10.22
CA ILE A 145 -8.65 -6.80 -10.61
C ILE A 145 -9.77 -5.90 -10.05
N ILE A 146 -10.98 -6.44 -9.83
CA ILE A 146 -12.17 -5.66 -9.42
C ILE A 146 -12.10 -5.16 -7.96
N GLU A 147 -11.35 -5.79 -7.05
CA GLU A 147 -11.16 -5.24 -5.69
C GLU A 147 -10.25 -3.99 -5.65
N SER A 148 -9.59 -3.68 -6.76
CA SER A 148 -8.70 -2.53 -6.89
C SER A 148 -9.49 -1.35 -7.46
N SER A 149 -9.72 -0.31 -6.65
CA SER A 149 -10.54 0.87 -6.97
C SER A 149 -9.99 1.78 -8.10
N TYR A 150 -9.24 1.25 -9.07
CA TYR A 150 -8.70 2.01 -10.19
C TYR A 150 -9.72 2.12 -11.32
N THR A 151 -10.59 3.11 -11.21
CA THR A 151 -11.59 3.45 -12.25
C THR A 151 -11.00 4.07 -13.52
N ASP A 152 -9.67 4.22 -13.62
CA ASP A 152 -8.96 4.87 -14.74
C ASP A 152 -8.06 3.92 -15.56
N ILE A 153 -8.14 2.61 -15.34
CA ILE A 153 -7.44 1.66 -16.21
C ILE A 153 -8.16 1.64 -17.56
N LYS A 154 -7.51 2.18 -18.59
CA LYS A 154 -8.00 2.07 -19.97
C LYS A 154 -8.17 0.58 -20.31
N PRO A 155 -9.28 0.16 -20.95
CA PRO A 155 -9.42 -1.20 -21.42
C PRO A 155 -8.23 -1.57 -22.29
N PHE A 156 -7.47 -2.57 -21.88
CA PHE A 156 -6.45 -3.17 -22.72
C PHE A 156 -7.06 -4.39 -23.39
N PHE A 157 -6.75 -4.57 -24.67
CA PHE A 157 -7.24 -5.71 -25.42
C PHE A 157 -6.40 -6.94 -25.05
N TRP A 158 -7.09 -8.02 -24.68
CA TRP A 158 -6.46 -9.31 -24.48
C TRP A 158 -6.39 -9.97 -25.85
N HIS A 159 -5.19 -10.07 -26.40
CA HIS A 159 -4.98 -10.83 -27.61
C HIS A 159 -4.99 -12.32 -27.26
N GLN A 160 -5.85 -13.09 -27.93
CA GLN A 160 -5.80 -14.54 -27.83
C GLN A 160 -4.49 -15.02 -28.45
N LEU A 161 -3.60 -15.54 -27.62
CA LEU A 161 -2.35 -16.14 -28.07
C LEU A 161 -2.65 -17.50 -28.72
N SER A 162 -1.92 -17.80 -29.79
CA SER A 162 -1.97 -19.14 -30.38
C SER A 162 -1.40 -20.18 -29.41
N GLU A 163 -1.73 -21.47 -29.60
CA GLU A 163 -1.24 -22.56 -28.73
C GLU A 163 0.29 -22.60 -28.66
N ALA A 164 0.98 -22.26 -29.76
CA ALA A 164 2.44 -22.18 -29.80
C ALA A 164 3.01 -21.04 -28.93
N GLU A 165 2.24 -19.97 -28.71
CA GLU A 165 2.63 -18.76 -27.99
C GLU A 165 2.14 -18.77 -26.52
N TRP A 166 1.47 -19.84 -26.07
CA TRP A 166 0.94 -19.91 -24.70
C TRP A 166 2.00 -19.75 -23.62
N HIS A 167 3.25 -20.14 -23.90
CA HIS A 167 4.38 -19.92 -23.00
C HIS A 167 4.71 -18.43 -22.78
N LEU A 168 4.22 -17.54 -23.64
CA LEU A 168 4.34 -16.08 -23.51
C LEU A 168 3.19 -15.47 -22.72
N CYS A 169 2.13 -16.23 -22.41
CA CYS A 169 0.99 -15.74 -21.65
C CYS A 169 1.42 -15.43 -20.20
N PRO A 170 1.37 -14.16 -19.76
CA PRO A 170 1.77 -13.79 -18.40
C PRO A 170 0.95 -14.52 -17.33
N VAL A 171 -0.29 -14.87 -17.66
CA VAL A 171 -1.18 -15.59 -16.74
C VAL A 171 -0.82 -17.06 -16.65
N THR A 172 -0.47 -17.71 -17.77
CA THR A 172 0.03 -19.09 -17.76
C THR A 172 1.32 -19.16 -16.95
N ALA A 173 2.26 -18.24 -17.20
CA ALA A 173 3.50 -18.13 -16.44
C ALA A 173 3.25 -17.93 -14.94
N LEU A 174 2.29 -17.07 -14.56
CA LEU A 174 1.92 -16.86 -13.16
C LEU A 174 1.27 -18.11 -12.54
N ALA A 175 0.38 -18.80 -13.26
CA ALA A 175 -0.29 -20.01 -12.78
C ALA A 175 0.69 -21.17 -12.56
N GLU A 176 1.62 -21.37 -13.50
CA GLU A 176 2.70 -22.35 -13.37
C GLU A 176 3.62 -22.00 -12.19
N TRP A 177 3.98 -20.72 -12.05
CA TRP A 177 4.78 -20.25 -10.93
C TRP A 177 4.06 -20.42 -9.58
N LEU A 178 2.76 -20.15 -9.51
CA LEU A 178 1.93 -20.40 -8.32
C LEU A 178 1.90 -21.88 -7.96
N ALA A 179 1.69 -22.76 -8.94
CA ALA A 179 1.72 -24.20 -8.74
C ALA A 179 3.10 -24.69 -8.25
N TYR A 180 4.18 -24.11 -8.76
CA TYR A 180 5.55 -24.46 -8.39
C TYR A 180 5.99 -23.88 -7.04
N SER A 181 5.62 -22.63 -6.73
CA SER A 181 6.10 -21.89 -5.57
C SER A 181 5.62 -22.46 -4.23
N LYS A 182 4.55 -23.28 -4.25
CA LYS A 182 3.93 -23.88 -3.05
C LYS A 182 3.54 -22.84 -1.99
N ILE A 183 3.36 -21.57 -2.37
CA ILE A 183 2.92 -20.51 -1.47
C ILE A 183 1.46 -20.81 -1.10
N LYS A 184 1.22 -21.18 0.15
CA LYS A 184 -0.14 -21.49 0.65
C LYS A 184 -0.79 -20.30 1.35
N ARG A 185 0.00 -19.37 1.87
CA ARG A 185 -0.42 -18.19 2.64
C ARG A 185 0.66 -17.11 2.55
N GLY A 186 0.27 -15.84 2.74
CA GLY A 186 1.19 -14.70 2.73
C GLY A 186 1.17 -13.93 1.41
N PRO A 187 2.00 -12.87 1.28
CA PRO A 187 2.08 -12.05 0.08
C PRO A 187 2.60 -12.88 -1.10
N LEU A 188 1.96 -12.73 -2.27
CA LEU A 188 2.38 -13.39 -3.51
C LEU A 188 3.80 -12.99 -3.92
N PHE A 189 4.19 -11.75 -3.63
CA PHE A 189 5.51 -11.20 -3.92
C PHE A 189 6.22 -10.87 -2.61
N PRO A 190 7.18 -11.70 -2.15
CA PRO A 190 7.92 -11.46 -0.92
C PRO A 190 8.73 -10.17 -0.98
N LYS A 191 8.85 -9.48 0.15
CA LYS A 191 9.68 -8.27 0.25
C LYS A 191 11.15 -8.62 0.06
N MET A 192 11.79 -7.98 -0.92
CA MET A 192 13.24 -8.08 -1.14
C MET A 192 13.97 -6.98 -0.38
N ASN A 193 15.15 -7.27 0.16
CA ASN A 193 16.03 -6.27 0.71
C ASN A 193 16.78 -5.52 -0.41
N LYS A 194 17.58 -4.51 -0.04
CA LYS A 194 18.40 -3.73 -0.98
C LYS A 194 19.44 -4.55 -1.76
N HIS A 195 19.63 -5.81 -1.38
CA HIS A 195 20.51 -6.77 -2.03
C HIS A 195 19.73 -7.86 -2.78
N GLU A 196 18.44 -7.60 -3.09
CA GLU A 196 17.55 -8.51 -3.81
C GLU A 196 17.32 -9.85 -3.11
N GLN A 197 17.57 -9.92 -1.79
CA GLN A 197 17.33 -11.11 -0.99
C GLN A 197 15.94 -11.04 -0.36
N ILE A 198 15.23 -12.17 -0.39
CA ILE A 198 13.93 -12.31 0.28
C ILE A 198 14.13 -12.11 1.79
N LEU A 199 13.36 -11.19 2.39
CA LEU A 199 13.35 -11.00 3.83
C LEU A 199 12.71 -12.23 4.50
N GLN A 200 13.55 -13.00 5.21
CA GLN A 200 13.23 -14.32 5.76
C GLN A 200 12.03 -14.35 6.73
N ASN A 201 11.57 -13.20 7.21
CA ASN A 201 10.45 -13.12 8.17
C ASN A 201 9.06 -13.21 7.53
N GLN A 202 8.95 -13.29 6.19
CA GLN A 202 7.66 -13.44 5.49
C GLN A 202 7.39 -14.86 4.98
N CYS A 203 8.40 -15.74 4.93
CA CYS A 203 8.28 -17.12 4.45
C CYS A 203 8.90 -18.11 5.44
N ILE A 204 8.39 -18.21 6.67
CA ILE A 204 8.74 -19.35 7.53
C ILE A 204 7.89 -20.56 7.11
N SER A 205 8.39 -21.27 6.11
CA SER A 205 8.65 -22.72 6.11
C SER A 205 8.72 -23.23 4.66
N MET A 206 9.73 -24.07 4.39
CA MET A 206 9.94 -24.86 3.15
C MET A 206 11.03 -24.41 2.16
N LEU A 207 12.19 -23.95 2.63
CA LEU A 207 13.42 -24.01 1.80
C LEU A 207 14.60 -24.74 2.46
N HIS A 208 14.34 -25.66 3.41
CA HIS A 208 15.40 -26.48 4.03
C HIS A 208 15.24 -27.99 3.91
N LYS A 209 14.47 -28.51 2.95
CA LYS A 209 14.54 -29.94 2.58
C LYS A 209 14.40 -30.11 1.08
N HIS A 210 15.52 -30.01 0.36
CA HIS A 210 15.89 -30.85 -0.78
C HIS A 210 17.27 -30.41 -1.30
N ARG A 211 18.29 -30.59 -0.45
CA ARG A 211 19.61 -31.00 -0.93
C ARG A 211 19.74 -32.45 -0.51
N GLU A 212 19.48 -33.33 -1.48
CA GLU A 212 20.01 -34.68 -1.62
C GLU A 212 19.24 -35.31 -2.78
N ILE A 213 19.90 -35.36 -3.94
CA ILE A 213 19.54 -36.29 -5.01
C ILE A 213 20.55 -37.43 -4.85
N PRO A 214 20.17 -38.58 -4.28
CA PRO A 214 21.01 -39.76 -4.33
C PRO A 214 20.72 -40.53 -5.61
N GLY A 215 21.75 -40.75 -6.43
CA GLY A 215 21.83 -41.84 -7.39
C GLY A 215 21.24 -41.57 -8.77
N MET A 216 22.10 -41.13 -9.70
CA MET A 216 22.08 -41.59 -11.10
C MET A 216 23.50 -41.46 -11.68
N LEU A 217 24.37 -42.38 -11.26
CA LEU A 217 25.52 -42.87 -12.04
C LEU A 217 25.67 -44.36 -11.72
N GLN A 218 26.01 -45.14 -12.76
CA GLN A 218 25.98 -46.60 -12.94
C GLN A 218 24.67 -47.06 -13.60
N GLU A 219 24.66 -47.59 -14.84
CA GLU A 219 25.70 -48.22 -15.67
C GLU A 219 25.72 -47.68 -17.11
#